data_AF-A0A1S3S291-F1
#
_entry.id   AF-A0A1S3S291-F1
#
_cell.length_a   1.000
_cell.length_b   1.000
_cell.length_c   1.000
_cell.angle_alpha   90.00
_cell.angle_beta   90.00
_cell.angle_gamma   90.00
#
_symmetry.space_group_name_H-M   'P 1'
#
loop_
_entity.id
_entity.type
_entity.pdbx_description
1 polymer ?
#
loop_
_entity_poly.entity_id
_entity_poly.type
_entity_poly.pdbx_seq_one_letter_code
_entity_poly.pdbx_strand_id
1 'polypeptide(L)'
;MHGGHFNPAVSVSVFLIGGLNIILLVPYILAQMCGGMIGTGVAKVISPSMNYAKVSGAAFNTVQADTQIVPATVAEVIMTLFLTMVVCMGAVNGRTHSLLAPLCIGLTVTADILAG
;
A
#
# COMPACT_ATOMS: atom_id res chain seq x y z
N MET A 1 -5.53 16.19 10.46
CA MET A 1 -6.08 15.04 9.72
C MET A 1 -4.97 14.01 9.52
N HIS A 2 -5.25 12.72 9.73
CA HIS A 2 -4.29 11.62 9.90
C HIS A 2 -3.55 11.18 8.60
N GLY A 3 -3.04 12.09 7.76
CA GLY A 3 -2.08 11.80 6.66
C GLY A 3 -2.46 10.82 5.55
N GLY A 4 -3.51 10.00 5.72
CA GLY A 4 -3.98 9.03 4.74
C GLY A 4 -2.93 7.98 4.33
N HIS A 5 -2.15 7.42 5.27
CA HIS A 5 -1.05 6.52 4.90
C HIS A 5 -1.52 5.19 4.29
N PHE A 6 -2.58 4.59 4.85
CA PHE A 6 -3.25 3.34 4.42
C PHE A 6 -2.34 2.13 4.11
N ASN A 7 -1.04 2.20 4.39
CA ASN A 7 -0.04 1.20 4.09
C ASN A 7 1.06 1.24 5.18
N PRO A 8 1.42 0.08 5.79
CA PRO A 8 2.48 0.01 6.80
C PRO A 8 3.84 0.51 6.30
N ALA A 9 4.26 0.15 5.08
CA ALA A 9 5.52 0.59 4.49
C ALA A 9 5.54 2.11 4.30
N VAL A 10 4.43 2.69 3.84
CA VAL A 10 4.28 4.15 3.75
C VAL A 10 4.38 4.80 5.12
N SER A 11 3.74 4.23 6.14
CA SER A 11 3.79 4.76 7.51
C SER A 11 5.20 4.73 8.08
N VAL A 12 5.96 3.67 7.82
CA VAL A 12 7.38 3.56 8.18
C VAL A 12 8.22 4.59 7.42
N SER A 13 8.02 4.77 6.11
CA SER A 13 8.75 5.77 5.33
C SER A 13 8.50 7.19 5.83
N VAL A 14 7.25 7.55 6.12
CA VAL A 14 6.88 8.86 6.70
C VAL A 14 7.49 9.03 8.09
N PHE A 15 7.52 7.98 8.92
CA PHE A 15 8.20 7.99 10.22
C PHE A 15 9.71 8.25 10.07
N LEU A 16 10.40 7.55 9.15
CA LEU A 16 11.84 7.68 8.94
C LEU A 16 12.26 9.09 8.51
N ILE A 17 11.39 9.82 7.79
CA ILE A 17 11.64 11.21 7.38
C ILE A 17 11.12 12.26 8.40
N GLY A 18 10.68 11.82 9.59
CA GLY A 18 10.24 12.70 10.67
C GLY A 18 8.80 13.21 10.55
N GLY A 19 8.01 12.69 9.62
CA GLY A 19 6.61 13.08 9.41
C GLY A 19 5.60 12.37 10.33
N LEU A 20 6.03 11.37 11.10
CA LEU A 20 5.18 10.63 12.05
C LEU A 20 5.94 10.40 13.37
N ASN A 21 5.24 10.43 14.50
CA ASN A 21 5.82 10.08 15.80
C ASN A 21 5.89 8.55 15.99
N ILE A 22 6.99 8.04 16.53
CA ILE A 22 7.17 6.58 16.77
C ILE A 22 6.06 5.97 17.63
N ILE A 23 5.51 6.72 18.59
CA ILE A 23 4.44 6.26 19.48
C ILE A 23 3.16 6.00 18.68
N LEU A 24 2.96 6.69 17.56
CA LEU A 24 1.81 6.52 16.68
C LEU A 24 2.04 5.45 15.60
N LEU A 25 3.28 5.07 15.31
CA LEU A 25 3.60 4.12 14.25
C LEU A 25 2.95 2.75 14.47
N VAL A 26 3.08 2.18 15.67
CA VAL A 26 2.53 0.86 15.98
C VAL A 26 1.00 0.84 15.93
N PRO A 27 0.27 1.78 16.59
CA PRO A 27 -1.18 1.88 16.45
C PRO A 27 -1.64 2.07 14.99
N TYR A 28 -0.89 2.84 14.18
CA TYR A 28 -1.18 3.04 12.76
C TYR A 28 -1.12 1.72 11.97
N ILE A 29 -0.04 0.94 12.14
CA ILE A 29 0.14 -0.33 11.44
C ILE A 29 -0.97 -1.31 11.83
N LEU A 30 -1.28 -1.41 13.13
CA LEU A 30 -2.36 -2.28 13.61
C LEU A 30 -3.71 -1.88 13.03
N ALA A 31 -4.05 -0.58 13.04
CA ALA A 31 -5.29 -0.09 12.46
C ALA A 31 -5.38 -0.39 10.95
N GLN A 32 -4.27 -0.25 10.22
CA GLN A 32 -4.20 -0.55 8.78
C GLN A 32 -4.39 -2.02 8.49
N MET A 33 -3.75 -2.91 9.25
CA MET A 33 -3.94 -4.36 9.12
C MET A 33 -5.37 -4.77 9.44
N CYS A 34 -5.96 -4.24 10.52
CA CYS A 34 -7.36 -4.48 10.87
C CYS A 34 -8.31 -3.99 9.78
N GLY A 35 -8.11 -2.77 9.27
CA GLY A 35 -8.88 -2.21 8.16
C GLY A 35 -8.78 -3.06 6.89
N GLY A 36 -7.58 -3.53 6.55
CA GLY A 36 -7.35 -4.44 5.42
C GLY A 36 -8.12 -5.76 5.56
N MET A 37 -8.03 -6.41 6.72
CA MET A 37 -8.76 -7.66 7.00
C MET A 37 -10.28 -7.49 6.90
N ILE A 38 -10.81 -6.40 7.48
CA ILE A 38 -12.23 -6.08 7.38
C ILE A 38 -12.63 -5.81 5.93
N GLY A 39 -11.83 -5.03 5.19
CA GLY A 39 -12.06 -4.72 3.78
C GLY A 39 -12.11 -5.98 2.91
N THR A 40 -11.16 -6.89 3.06
CA THR A 40 -11.17 -8.19 2.37
C THR A 40 -12.40 -9.03 2.76
N GLY A 41 -12.79 -9.03 4.03
CA GLY A 41 -13.99 -9.72 4.51
C GLY A 41 -15.27 -9.19 3.85
N VAL A 42 -15.43 -7.86 3.79
CA VAL A 42 -16.55 -7.21 3.09
C VAL A 42 -16.53 -7.55 1.61
N ALA A 43 -15.37 -7.48 0.94
CA ALA A 43 -15.23 -7.82 -0.48
C ALA A 43 -15.65 -9.26 -0.78
N LYS A 44 -15.34 -10.20 0.12
CA LYS A 44 -15.77 -11.61 0.01
C LYS A 44 -17.28 -11.78 0.13
N VAL A 45 -17.94 -11.00 0.98
CA VAL A 45 -19.40 -11.07 1.17
C VAL A 45 -20.16 -10.53 -0.04
N ILE A 46 -19.66 -9.45 -0.65
CA ILE A 46 -20.35 -8.79 -1.78
C ILE A 46 -20.04 -9.44 -3.13
N SER A 47 -18.94 -10.18 -3.24
CA SER A 47 -18.51 -10.80 -4.50
C SER A 47 -19.21 -12.14 -4.74
N PRO A 48 -19.69 -12.42 -5.97
CA PRO A 48 -20.10 -13.77 -6.35
C PRO A 48 -18.96 -14.76 -6.11
N SER A 49 -19.24 -15.88 -5.45
CA SER A 49 -18.24 -16.87 -5.01
C SER A 49 -17.32 -17.36 -6.15
N MET A 50 -17.87 -17.50 -7.36
CA MET A 50 -17.12 -17.90 -8.56
C MET A 50 -16.11 -16.84 -9.03
N ASN A 51 -16.40 -15.55 -8.83
CA ASN A 51 -15.48 -14.47 -9.18
C ASN A 51 -14.40 -14.32 -8.11
N TYR A 52 -14.75 -14.41 -6.83
CA TYR A 52 -13.78 -14.32 -5.73
C TYR A 52 -12.73 -15.44 -5.77
N ALA A 53 -13.12 -16.67 -6.15
CA ALA A 53 -12.21 -17.79 -6.33
C ALA A 53 -11.27 -17.62 -7.55
N LYS A 54 -11.72 -16.96 -8.63
CA LYS A 54 -10.92 -16.74 -9.84
C LYS A 54 -9.80 -15.71 -9.66
N VAL A 55 -9.95 -14.77 -8.72
CA VAL A 55 -8.90 -13.79 -8.34
C VAL A 55 -8.17 -14.19 -7.05
N SER A 56 -8.04 -15.49 -6.77
CA SER A 56 -7.29 -16.01 -5.62
C SER A 56 -7.66 -15.34 -4.28
N GLY A 57 -8.95 -15.13 -4.04
CA GLY A 57 -9.43 -14.48 -2.81
C GLY A 57 -9.08 -12.99 -2.70
N ALA A 58 -8.98 -12.30 -3.85
CA ALA A 58 -8.52 -10.92 -4.03
C ALA A 58 -7.01 -10.69 -3.88
N ALA A 59 -6.21 -11.76 -3.79
CA ALA A 59 -4.76 -11.66 -3.86
C ALA A 59 -4.31 -11.59 -5.32
N PHE A 60 -3.75 -10.44 -5.72
CA PHE A 60 -3.08 -10.32 -7.01
C PHE A 60 -1.77 -11.13 -6.98
N ASN A 61 -1.59 -11.98 -7.99
CA ASN A 61 -0.32 -12.65 -8.32
C ASN A 61 0.33 -13.43 -7.15
N THR A 62 -0.41 -14.38 -6.54
CA THR A 62 0.12 -15.23 -5.47
C THR A 62 1.34 -16.02 -5.92
N VAL A 63 2.44 -15.92 -5.17
CA VAL A 63 3.64 -16.75 -5.33
C VAL A 63 3.26 -18.23 -5.12
N GLN A 64 3.45 -19.07 -6.15
CA GLN A 64 3.05 -20.49 -6.11
C GLN A 64 4.25 -21.45 -6.02
N ALA A 65 5.44 -20.97 -6.34
CA ALA A 65 6.68 -21.74 -6.29
C ALA A 65 7.82 -20.93 -5.65
N ASP A 66 8.77 -21.62 -5.01
CA ASP A 66 9.91 -20.99 -4.35
C ASP A 66 10.77 -20.15 -5.30
N THR A 67 10.83 -20.55 -6.58
CA THR A 67 11.52 -19.83 -7.65
C THR A 67 10.93 -18.45 -7.94
N GLN A 68 9.68 -18.21 -7.55
CA GLN A 68 8.99 -16.94 -7.74
C GLN A 68 9.17 -15.98 -6.54
N ILE A 69 9.66 -16.46 -5.39
CA ILE A 69 9.83 -15.63 -4.17
C ILE A 69 10.78 -14.46 -4.44
N VAL A 70 11.95 -14.75 -5.01
CA VAL A 70 12.98 -13.73 -5.28
C VAL A 70 12.47 -12.65 -6.25
N PRO A 71 11.97 -12.98 -7.46
CA PRO A 71 11.48 -11.95 -8.38
C PRO A 71 10.26 -11.20 -7.85
N ALA A 72 9.33 -11.87 -7.14
CA ALA A 72 8.17 -11.19 -6.52
C ALA A 72 8.61 -10.18 -5.44
N THR A 73 9.57 -10.57 -4.59
CA THR A 73 10.10 -9.68 -3.54
C THR A 73 10.80 -8.47 -4.15
N VAL A 74 11.59 -8.65 -5.21
CA VAL A 74 12.27 -7.54 -5.89
C VAL A 74 11.25 -6.59 -6.53
N ALA A 75 10.23 -7.12 -7.20
CA ALA A 75 9.16 -6.31 -7.78
C ALA A 75 8.42 -5.51 -6.69
N GLU A 76 8.07 -6.15 -5.57
CA GLU A 76 7.38 -5.52 -4.45
C GLU A 76 8.20 -4.39 -3.80
N VAL A 77 9.51 -4.59 -3.65
CA VAL A 77 10.43 -3.55 -3.16
C VAL A 77 10.45 -2.34 -4.10
N ILE A 78 10.52 -2.56 -5.41
CA ILE A 78 10.59 -1.48 -6.40
C ILE A 78 9.27 -0.69 -6.44
N MET A 79 8.11 -1.36 -6.50
CA MET A 79 6.80 -0.71 -6.48
C MET A 79 6.60 0.08 -5.18
N THR A 80 6.96 -0.51 -4.03
CA THR A 80 6.87 0.17 -2.74
C THR A 80 7.80 1.39 -2.67
N LEU A 81 8.98 1.33 -3.31
CA LEU A 81 9.88 2.48 -3.42
C LEU A 81 9.23 3.62 -4.21
N PHE A 82 8.61 3.34 -5.36
CA PHE A 82 7.91 4.37 -6.14
C PHE A 82 6.76 5.00 -5.36
N LEU A 83 5.90 4.19 -4.75
CA LEU A 83 4.80 4.67 -3.92
C LEU A 83 5.30 5.56 -2.77
N THR A 84 6.29 5.09 -2.01
CA THR A 84 6.82 5.83 -0.86
C THR A 84 7.54 7.12 -1.28
N MET A 85 8.24 7.12 -2.41
CA MET A 85 8.88 8.32 -2.96
C MET A 85 7.84 9.40 -3.31
N VAL A 86 6.75 9.03 -3.97
CA VAL A 86 5.65 9.94 -4.31
C VAL A 86 4.94 10.47 -3.07
N VAL A 87 4.72 9.63 -2.05
CA VAL A 87 4.15 10.07 -0.76
C VAL A 87 5.09 11.06 -0.06
N CYS A 88 6.37 10.73 0.07
CA CYS A 88 7.34 11.56 0.77
C CYS A 88 7.52 12.93 0.09
N MET A 89 7.61 12.96 -1.24
CA MET A 89 7.76 14.22 -1.98
C MET A 89 6.46 15.02 -2.09
N GLY A 90 5.33 14.35 -2.36
CA GLY A 90 4.06 15.02 -2.63
C GLY A 90 3.30 15.43 -1.37
N ALA A 91 3.32 14.61 -0.33
CA ALA A 91 2.49 14.79 0.87
C ALA A 91 3.26 15.22 2.12
N VAL A 92 4.56 14.93 2.22
CA VAL A 92 5.34 15.21 3.46
C VAL A 92 6.35 16.34 3.29
N ASN A 93 7.06 16.40 2.16
CA ASN A 93 8.11 17.39 1.96
C ASN A 93 7.53 18.82 1.90
N GLY A 94 7.83 19.65 2.90
CA GLY A 94 7.30 21.02 2.99
C GLY A 94 7.70 21.96 1.84
N ARG A 95 8.66 21.57 0.99
CA ARG A 95 9.09 22.32 -0.20
C ARG A 95 8.33 21.93 -1.47
N THR A 96 7.95 20.67 -1.63
CA THR A 96 7.31 20.13 -2.83
C THR A 96 5.88 19.65 -2.59
N HIS A 97 5.36 19.87 -1.37
CA HIS A 97 4.00 19.52 -1.01
C HIS A 97 2.99 20.17 -1.95
N SER A 98 2.05 19.38 -2.46
CA SER A 98 1.07 19.81 -3.46
C SER A 98 -0.32 19.29 -3.14
N LEU A 99 -1.34 20.09 -3.47
CA LEU A 99 -2.75 19.66 -3.41
C LEU A 99 -3.04 18.49 -4.36
N LEU A 100 -2.18 18.25 -5.37
CA LEU A 100 -2.29 17.11 -6.29
C LEU A 100 -1.70 15.82 -5.71
N ALA A 101 -1.09 15.84 -4.53
CA ALA A 101 -0.46 14.64 -3.95
C ALA A 101 -1.40 13.42 -3.88
N PRO A 102 -2.69 13.53 -3.49
CA PRO A 102 -3.60 12.38 -3.49
C PRO A 102 -3.82 11.78 -4.89
N LEU A 103 -3.88 12.62 -5.93
CA LEU A 103 -4.02 12.17 -7.31
C LEU A 103 -2.75 11.45 -7.79
N CYS A 104 -1.57 12.02 -7.53
CA CYS A 104 -0.30 11.39 -7.88
C CYS A 104 -0.12 10.04 -7.19
N ILE A 105 -0.44 9.95 -5.89
CA ILE A 105 -0.40 8.69 -5.14
C ILE A 105 -1.34 7.64 -5.78
N GLY A 106 -2.57 8.04 -6.13
CA GLY A 106 -3.52 7.14 -6.81
C GLY A 106 -3.04 6.66 -8.17
N LEU A 107 -2.42 7.55 -8.97
CA LEU A 107 -1.84 7.19 -10.26
C LEU A 107 -0.65 6.23 -10.11
N THR A 108 0.21 6.44 -9.12
CA THR A 108 1.33 5.52 -8.82
C THR A 108 0.82 4.13 -8.44
N VAL A 109 -0.15 4.04 -7.54
CA VAL A 109 -0.78 2.75 -7.18
C VAL A 109 -1.38 2.07 -8.42
N THR A 110 -2.06 2.82 -9.28
CA THR A 110 -2.65 2.27 -10.51
C THR A 110 -1.57 1.75 -11.47
N ALA A 111 -0.47 2.48 -11.63
CA ALA A 111 0.65 2.08 -12.47
C ALA A 111 1.36 0.83 -11.94
N ASP A 112 1.61 0.77 -10.63
CA ASP A 112 2.23 -0.38 -9.96
C ASP A 112 1.38 -1.65 -10.14
N ILE A 113 0.05 -1.54 -9.99
CA ILE A 113 -0.89 -2.66 -10.21
C ILE A 113 -0.87 -3.15 -11.66
N LEU A 114 -0.65 -2.28 -12.64
CA LEU A 114 -0.57 -2.66 -14.06
C LEU A 114 0.80 -3.23 -14.46
N ALA A 115 1.84 -2.92 -13.70
CA ALA A 115 3.22 -3.31 -13.98
C ALA A 115 3.60 -4.66 -13.35
N GLY A 116 2.94 -5.06 -12.25
CA GLY A 116 3.11 -6.35 -11.57
C GLY A 116 2.16 -7.45 -12.05
#